data_AF-Q4DC63-F1
#
_entry.id   AF-Q4DC63-F1
#
_cell.length_a   1.000
_cell.length_b   1.000
_cell.length_c   1.000
_cell.angle_alpha   90.00
_cell.angle_beta   90.00
_cell.angle_gamma   90.00
#
_symmetry.space_group_name_H-M   'P 1'
#
loop_
_entity.id
_entity.type
_entity.pdbx_description
1 polymer ?
#
loop_
_entity_poly.entity_id
_entity_poly.type
_entity_poly.pdbx_seq_one_letter_code
_entity_poly.pdbx_strand_id
1 'polypeptide(L)'
;MHKCVRRRERMQKIFMIHMIVLLFLLVTHFAFTATGVLTVFEGRPKPPDLDGYTFDRFLQEYGKKYDAREYVRRRALFEQTLARVRTHNEAGNHLYVMGINHMSDWTPEELASLNGARPRMMSHLAQKSLQRRYQSSGGRIPDEVDYRNSSPAILTAVKDQGRCGSCWAHGAAEEMESHFAILTGRLHVLSQQQLTSCAPNPKKCGGTGGCYGSTADLAYEYAKQGITSEWVYSYTSYRGETGDCRNELDVIAVAQVQSYVKIPSNDQDAVMEALAKNGPLSVNVDATYWSAYAGGIFNGCDYSKNITINHVVQLVGYGHDNKLNLDYWILRNSWSPSWGENGYMRLLRTDKAECGWDVMMQDGTACEDDPSVAWVCGECGILFDTSFPVMS
;
A
#
# COMPACT_ATOMS: atom_id res chain seq x y z
N MET A 1 68.95 -36.86 -36.26
CA MET A 1 67.88 -37.13 -35.27
C MET A 1 67.76 -36.08 -34.16
N HIS A 2 68.84 -35.56 -33.56
CA HIS A 2 68.77 -34.63 -32.41
C HIS A 2 67.97 -33.32 -32.61
N LYS A 3 67.99 -32.69 -33.80
CA LYS A 3 67.23 -31.45 -34.06
C LYS A 3 65.70 -31.65 -34.04
N CYS A 4 65.21 -32.84 -34.38
CA CYS A 4 63.77 -33.12 -34.43
C CYS A 4 63.17 -33.32 -33.03
N VAL A 5 63.90 -34.01 -32.14
CA VAL A 5 63.49 -34.23 -30.74
C VAL A 5 63.38 -32.91 -29.98
N ARG A 6 64.38 -32.03 -30.12
CA ARG A 6 64.40 -30.73 -29.43
C ARG A 6 63.25 -29.80 -29.85
N ARG A 7 62.78 -29.92 -31.10
CA ARG A 7 61.64 -29.14 -31.62
C ARG A 7 60.31 -29.65 -31.03
N ARG A 8 60.17 -30.96 -30.86
CA ARG A 8 59.00 -31.61 -30.25
C ARG A 8 58.85 -31.23 -28.77
N GLU A 9 59.95 -31.27 -28.00
CA GLU A 9 59.94 -30.86 -26.59
C GLU A 9 59.58 -29.39 -26.41
N ARG A 10 60.06 -28.51 -27.29
CA ARG A 10 59.76 -27.08 -27.22
C ARG A 10 58.29 -26.79 -27.52
N MET A 11 57.68 -27.48 -28.49
CA MET A 11 56.24 -27.36 -28.76
C MET A 11 55.39 -27.90 -27.61
N GLN A 12 55.77 -29.02 -27.00
CA GLN A 12 55.05 -29.56 -25.84
C GLN A 12 55.05 -28.58 -24.65
N LYS A 13 56.19 -27.92 -24.37
CA LYS A 13 56.26 -26.89 -23.32
C LYS A 13 55.35 -25.69 -23.60
N ILE A 14 55.35 -25.20 -24.84
CA ILE A 14 54.49 -24.07 -25.24
C ILE A 14 53.00 -24.44 -25.09
N PHE A 15 52.62 -25.64 -25.56
CA PHE A 15 51.24 -26.12 -25.45
C PHE A 15 50.79 -26.26 -23.99
N MET A 16 51.67 -26.77 -23.12
CA MET A 16 51.39 -26.90 -21.69
C MET A 16 51.22 -25.54 -21.00
N ILE A 17 52.03 -24.53 -21.35
CA ILE A 17 51.90 -23.17 -20.83
C ILE A 17 50.55 -22.57 -21.27
N HIS A 18 50.15 -22.73 -22.54
CA HIS A 18 48.85 -22.24 -23.01
C HIS A 18 47.68 -22.93 -22.30
N MET A 19 47.74 -24.23 -22.07
CA MET A 19 46.72 -24.94 -21.28
C MET A 19 46.63 -24.41 -19.86
N ILE A 20 47.75 -24.13 -19.20
CA ILE A 20 47.77 -23.59 -17.84
C ILE A 20 47.13 -22.19 -17.81
N VAL A 21 47.49 -21.32 -18.76
CA VAL A 21 46.90 -19.96 -18.83
C VAL A 21 45.40 -20.02 -19.11
N LEU A 22 44.93 -20.90 -20.00
CA LEU A 22 43.51 -21.13 -20.24
C LEU A 22 42.78 -21.65 -19.01
N LEU A 23 43.39 -22.57 -18.26
CA LEU A 23 42.82 -23.04 -16.99
C LEU A 23 42.71 -21.91 -15.97
N PHE A 24 43.73 -21.05 -15.84
CA PHE A 24 43.67 -19.90 -14.93
C PHE A 24 42.60 -18.87 -15.35
N LEU A 25 42.41 -18.63 -16.65
CA LEU A 25 41.34 -17.76 -17.14
C LEU A 25 39.94 -18.35 -16.92
N LEU A 26 39.79 -19.67 -17.03
CA LEU A 26 38.52 -20.36 -16.74
C LEU A 26 38.20 -20.38 -15.25
N VAL A 27 39.19 -20.62 -14.38
CA VAL A 27 39.01 -20.61 -12.92
C VAL A 27 38.67 -19.20 -12.43
N THR A 28 39.30 -18.16 -13.00
CA THR A 28 38.95 -16.77 -12.65
C THR A 28 37.57 -16.36 -13.15
N HIS A 29 37.13 -16.81 -14.34
CA HIS A 29 35.75 -16.61 -14.79
C HIS A 29 34.72 -17.35 -13.93
N PHE A 30 34.99 -18.59 -13.54
CA PHE A 30 34.07 -19.35 -12.67
C PHE A 30 34.01 -18.81 -11.24
N ALA A 31 35.13 -18.31 -10.71
CA ALA A 31 35.13 -17.65 -9.40
C ALA A 31 34.31 -16.36 -9.43
N PHE A 32 34.39 -15.57 -10.51
CA PHE A 32 33.63 -14.32 -10.63
C PHE A 32 32.13 -14.55 -10.81
N THR A 33 31.71 -15.62 -11.50
CA THR A 33 30.28 -15.94 -11.66
C THR A 33 29.69 -16.54 -10.38
N ALA A 34 30.44 -17.34 -9.61
CA ALA A 34 29.93 -17.93 -8.38
C ALA A 34 29.72 -16.89 -7.26
N THR A 35 30.60 -15.88 -7.15
CA THR A 35 30.40 -14.79 -6.18
C THR A 35 29.24 -13.87 -6.57
N GLY A 36 28.97 -13.67 -7.88
CA GLY A 36 27.88 -12.81 -8.34
C GLY A 36 26.48 -13.39 -8.15
N VAL A 37 26.33 -14.72 -8.11
CA VAL A 37 25.01 -15.36 -7.92
C VAL A 37 24.61 -15.43 -6.44
N LEU A 38 25.58 -15.59 -5.52
CA LEU A 38 25.28 -15.65 -4.08
C LEU A 38 24.84 -14.30 -3.49
N THR A 39 25.29 -13.19 -4.06
CA THR A 39 24.95 -11.85 -3.57
C THR A 39 23.50 -11.42 -3.85
N VAL A 40 22.79 -12.06 -4.77
CA VAL A 40 21.43 -11.62 -5.15
C VAL A 40 20.40 -11.87 -4.04
N PHE A 41 20.68 -12.80 -3.11
CA PHE A 41 19.76 -13.16 -2.03
C PHE A 41 19.98 -12.38 -0.73
N GLU A 42 21.16 -11.79 -0.51
CA GLU A 42 21.44 -11.05 0.71
C GLU A 42 20.54 -9.79 0.79
N GLY A 43 19.67 -9.75 1.80
CA GLY A 43 18.80 -8.61 2.09
C GLY A 43 17.34 -8.77 1.68
N ARG A 44 17.00 -9.75 0.84
CA ARG A 44 15.58 -10.01 0.49
C ARG A 44 14.78 -10.48 1.71
N PRO A 45 13.50 -10.13 1.80
CA PRO A 45 12.64 -10.61 2.88
C PRO A 45 12.58 -12.14 2.89
N LYS A 46 12.70 -12.74 4.09
CA LYS A 46 12.53 -14.18 4.25
C LYS A 46 11.04 -14.53 4.11
N PRO A 47 10.65 -15.46 3.22
CA PRO A 47 9.25 -15.85 3.10
C PRO A 47 8.77 -16.54 4.39
N PRO A 48 7.48 -16.41 4.73
CA PRO A 48 6.89 -17.16 5.83
C PRO A 48 7.01 -18.66 5.55
N ASP A 49 7.27 -19.45 6.60
CA ASP A 49 7.28 -20.90 6.51
C ASP A 49 5.84 -21.42 6.40
N LEU A 50 5.50 -21.92 5.21
CA LEU A 50 4.18 -22.45 4.87
C LEU A 50 4.24 -23.96 4.56
N ASP A 51 5.33 -24.63 4.92
CA ASP A 51 5.46 -26.07 4.75
C ASP A 51 4.46 -26.79 5.67
N GLY A 52 3.67 -27.69 5.09
CA GLY A 52 2.59 -28.37 5.80
C GLY A 52 1.48 -27.44 6.32
N TYR A 53 1.44 -26.17 5.93
CA TYR A 53 0.38 -25.25 6.32
C TYR A 53 -0.96 -25.65 5.66
N THR A 54 -2.00 -25.86 6.48
CA THR A 54 -3.29 -26.41 6.06
C THR A 54 -4.43 -25.42 6.27
N PHE A 55 -5.57 -25.67 5.63
CA PHE A 55 -6.77 -24.88 5.84
C PHE A 55 -7.26 -24.94 7.29
N ASP A 56 -7.15 -26.08 7.98
CA ASP A 56 -7.54 -26.17 9.40
C ASP A 56 -6.66 -25.31 10.31
N ARG A 57 -5.35 -25.25 10.03
CA ARG A 57 -4.43 -24.35 10.75
C ARG A 57 -4.79 -22.89 10.50
N PHE A 58 -5.09 -22.54 9.25
CA PHE A 58 -5.59 -21.22 8.88
C PHE A 58 -6.88 -20.84 9.63
N LEU A 59 -7.86 -21.74 9.70
CA LEU A 59 -9.11 -21.49 10.43
C LEU A 59 -8.84 -21.26 11.93
N GLN A 60 -7.94 -22.04 12.52
CA GLN A 60 -7.55 -21.87 13.93
C GLN A 60 -6.85 -20.53 14.17
N GLU A 61 -5.88 -20.18 13.32
CA GLU A 61 -5.07 -18.97 13.45
C GLU A 61 -5.92 -17.69 13.37
N TYR A 62 -6.88 -17.65 12.44
CA TYR A 62 -7.74 -16.49 12.23
C TYR A 62 -9.13 -16.60 12.89
N GLY A 63 -9.34 -17.61 13.76
CA GLY A 63 -10.57 -17.78 14.52
C GLY A 63 -11.83 -18.01 13.66
N LYS A 64 -11.67 -18.60 12.46
CA LYS A 64 -12.74 -18.76 11.48
C LYS A 64 -13.51 -20.06 11.64
N LYS A 65 -14.80 -20.02 11.33
CA LYS A 65 -15.71 -21.17 11.31
C LYS A 65 -16.67 -21.04 10.14
N TYR A 66 -16.88 -22.14 9.42
CA TYR A 66 -17.79 -22.21 8.28
C TYR A 66 -18.73 -23.40 8.43
N ASP A 67 -19.94 -23.27 7.89
CA ASP A 67 -20.80 -24.44 7.68
C ASP A 67 -20.22 -25.36 6.61
N ALA A 68 -20.77 -26.58 6.48
CA ALA A 68 -20.21 -27.59 5.58
C ALA A 68 -20.14 -27.15 4.11
N ARG A 69 -21.10 -26.34 3.63
CA ARG A 69 -21.12 -25.89 2.24
C ARG A 69 -20.09 -24.79 2.01
N GLU A 70 -20.05 -23.81 2.91
CA GLU A 70 -19.10 -22.71 2.82
C GLU A 70 -17.66 -23.17 3.09
N TYR A 71 -17.45 -24.16 3.96
CA TYR A 71 -16.13 -24.75 4.23
C TYR A 71 -15.45 -25.25 2.95
N VAL A 72 -16.17 -26.00 2.11
CA VAL A 72 -15.62 -26.54 0.85
C VAL A 72 -15.22 -25.41 -0.09
N ARG A 73 -16.06 -24.36 -0.20
CA ARG A 73 -15.79 -23.20 -1.05
C ARG A 73 -14.58 -22.40 -0.55
N ARG A 74 -14.54 -22.09 0.74
CA ARG A 74 -13.46 -21.31 1.38
C ARG A 74 -12.13 -22.06 1.34
N ARG A 75 -12.17 -23.37 1.53
CA ARG A 75 -11.00 -24.23 1.39
C ARG A 75 -10.40 -24.15 -0.02
N ALA A 76 -11.22 -24.22 -1.06
CA ALA A 76 -10.75 -24.13 -2.44
C ALA A 76 -10.08 -22.77 -2.74
N LEU A 77 -10.69 -21.67 -2.27
CA LEU A 77 -10.12 -20.31 -2.40
C LEU A 77 -8.79 -20.19 -1.65
N PHE A 78 -8.74 -20.70 -0.42
CA PHE A 78 -7.53 -20.73 0.38
C PHE A 78 -6.41 -21.54 -0.29
N GLU A 79 -6.70 -22.73 -0.79
CA GLU A 79 -5.72 -23.59 -1.46
C GLU A 79 -5.17 -22.93 -2.73
N GLN A 80 -6.01 -22.19 -3.48
CA GLN A 80 -5.57 -21.37 -4.61
C GLN A 80 -4.63 -20.24 -4.17
N THR A 81 -4.98 -19.50 -3.13
CA THR A 81 -4.13 -18.44 -2.58
C THR A 81 -2.79 -19.00 -2.09
N LEU A 82 -2.82 -20.11 -1.34
CA LEU A 82 -1.62 -20.77 -0.82
C LEU A 82 -0.69 -21.25 -1.94
N ALA A 83 -1.24 -21.83 -3.01
CA ALA A 83 -0.46 -22.23 -4.18
C ALA A 83 0.20 -21.03 -4.88
N ARG A 84 -0.53 -19.91 -5.03
CA ARG A 84 0.01 -18.66 -5.58
C ARG A 84 1.14 -18.10 -4.71
N VAL A 85 0.94 -18.07 -3.39
CA VAL A 85 1.94 -17.59 -2.42
C VAL A 85 3.23 -18.43 -2.51
N ARG A 86 3.11 -19.76 -2.55
CA ARG A 86 4.26 -20.66 -2.70
C ARG A 86 4.98 -20.42 -4.02
N THR A 87 4.25 -20.37 -5.14
CA THR A 87 4.82 -20.12 -6.47
C THR A 87 5.59 -18.79 -6.52
N HIS A 88 5.02 -17.73 -5.97
CA HIS A 88 5.68 -16.42 -5.88
C HIS A 88 6.97 -16.49 -5.04
N ASN A 89 6.89 -17.06 -3.85
CA ASN A 89 8.05 -17.10 -2.94
C ASN A 89 9.16 -18.04 -3.43
N GLU A 90 8.82 -19.15 -4.09
CA GLU A 90 9.77 -20.12 -4.67
C GLU A 90 10.57 -19.54 -5.85
N ALA A 91 9.99 -18.63 -6.62
CA ALA A 91 10.70 -17.96 -7.71
C ALA A 91 11.91 -17.15 -7.22
N GLY A 92 11.89 -16.69 -5.97
CA GLY A 92 13.03 -16.09 -5.25
C GLY A 92 13.55 -14.76 -5.81
N ASN A 93 13.03 -14.31 -6.96
CA ASN A 93 13.49 -13.14 -7.69
C ASN A 93 12.66 -11.87 -7.44
N HIS A 94 11.67 -11.92 -6.55
CA HIS A 94 10.83 -10.78 -6.15
C HIS A 94 11.47 -9.92 -5.03
N LEU A 95 11.07 -8.64 -4.96
CA LEU A 95 11.47 -7.69 -3.91
C LEU A 95 10.62 -7.81 -2.63
N TYR A 96 9.48 -8.49 -2.73
CA TYR A 96 8.55 -8.75 -1.65
C TYR A 96 8.15 -10.22 -1.62
N VAL A 97 7.71 -10.66 -0.45
CA VAL A 97 7.13 -11.99 -0.24
C VAL A 97 5.63 -11.88 -0.06
N MET A 98 4.94 -12.91 -0.52
CA MET A 98 3.54 -13.12 -0.22
C MET A 98 3.37 -14.00 1.03
N GLY A 99 2.23 -13.90 1.68
CA GLY A 99 1.89 -14.70 2.85
C GLY A 99 0.39 -14.98 2.95
N ILE A 100 0.03 -15.72 4.00
CA ILE A 100 -1.34 -16.00 4.38
C ILE A 100 -1.76 -15.00 5.45
N ASN A 101 -2.98 -14.48 5.35
CA ASN A 101 -3.62 -13.57 6.30
C ASN A 101 -5.13 -13.84 6.35
N HIS A 102 -5.87 -13.12 7.20
CA HIS A 102 -7.31 -13.29 7.40
C HIS A 102 -8.20 -13.14 6.14
N MET A 103 -7.67 -12.70 4.99
CA MET A 103 -8.40 -12.60 3.71
C MET A 103 -8.05 -13.71 2.71
N SER A 104 -7.17 -14.65 3.06
CA SER A 104 -6.62 -15.62 2.09
C SER A 104 -7.62 -16.64 1.52
N ASP A 105 -8.84 -16.70 2.06
CA ASP A 105 -9.97 -17.52 1.58
C ASP A 105 -11.10 -16.67 0.96
N TRP A 106 -10.81 -15.43 0.58
CA TRP A 106 -11.79 -14.53 -0.04
C TRP A 106 -11.78 -14.66 -1.56
N THR A 107 -12.93 -14.41 -2.19
CA THR A 107 -13.02 -14.33 -3.64
C THR A 107 -12.41 -13.03 -4.16
N PRO A 108 -12.06 -12.95 -5.46
CA PRO A 108 -11.64 -11.69 -6.09
C PRO A 108 -12.67 -10.56 -5.87
N GLU A 109 -13.96 -10.86 -5.91
CA GLU A 109 -15.03 -9.87 -5.71
C GLU A 109 -15.14 -9.38 -4.26
N GLU A 110 -14.86 -10.26 -3.28
CA GLU A 110 -14.80 -9.88 -1.88
C GLU A 110 -13.57 -8.99 -1.61
N LEU A 111 -12.41 -9.33 -2.18
CA LEU A 111 -11.21 -8.50 -2.08
C LEU A 111 -11.41 -7.14 -2.75
N ALA A 112 -11.97 -7.11 -3.96
CA ALA A 112 -12.27 -5.87 -4.67
C ALA A 112 -13.27 -4.98 -3.92
N SER A 113 -14.16 -5.56 -3.11
CA SER A 113 -15.10 -4.76 -2.30
C SER A 113 -14.45 -3.94 -1.20
N LEU A 114 -13.21 -4.26 -0.79
CA LEU A 114 -12.44 -3.45 0.16
C LEU A 114 -11.99 -2.10 -0.42
N ASN A 115 -11.94 -2.02 -1.75
CA ASN A 115 -11.45 -0.89 -2.53
C ASN A 115 -12.61 0.06 -2.91
N GLY A 116 -13.73 0.04 -2.16
CA GLY A 116 -14.80 1.04 -2.30
C GLY A 116 -15.75 0.91 -3.50
N ALA A 117 -15.34 0.55 -4.72
CA ALA A 117 -16.17 0.79 -5.90
C ALA A 117 -17.45 -0.09 -6.05
N ARG A 118 -18.66 0.50 -5.92
CA ARG A 118 -19.91 -0.01 -6.54
C ARG A 118 -20.90 1.12 -6.89
N PRO A 119 -21.43 1.21 -8.13
CA PRO A 119 -22.42 2.21 -8.50
C PRO A 119 -23.86 1.84 -8.08
N ARG A 120 -24.57 2.76 -7.40
CA ARG A 120 -26.05 2.75 -7.32
C ARG A 120 -26.66 4.16 -7.15
N MET A 121 -27.93 4.30 -7.53
CA MET A 121 -28.66 5.55 -7.82
C MET A 121 -28.99 6.49 -6.63
N MET A 122 -29.04 7.80 -6.96
CA MET A 122 -29.74 8.96 -6.36
C MET A 122 -28.90 10.08 -5.67
N SER A 123 -29.23 11.33 -6.06
CA SER A 123 -29.21 12.60 -5.28
C SER A 123 -27.98 13.56 -5.34
N HIS A 124 -28.12 14.74 -4.70
CA HIS A 124 -27.65 16.08 -5.13
C HIS A 124 -26.44 16.70 -4.40
N LEU A 125 -25.58 17.40 -5.18
CA LEU A 125 -24.52 18.40 -4.90
C LEU A 125 -23.72 18.38 -3.57
N ALA A 126 -22.40 18.14 -3.70
CA ALA A 126 -21.36 18.46 -2.72
C ALA A 126 -20.44 19.55 -3.29
N GLN A 127 -19.93 20.42 -2.42
CA GLN A 127 -19.09 21.56 -2.78
C GLN A 127 -17.69 21.39 -2.15
N LYS A 128 -16.63 21.51 -2.95
CA LYS A 128 -15.22 21.48 -2.51
C LYS A 128 -14.80 22.84 -1.91
N SER A 129 -15.41 23.22 -0.79
CA SER A 129 -15.27 24.56 -0.20
C SER A 129 -13.97 24.76 0.59
N LEU A 130 -13.34 23.67 1.03
CA LEU A 130 -12.20 23.67 1.94
C LEU A 130 -10.85 23.46 1.25
N GLN A 131 -10.85 23.21 -0.05
CA GLN A 131 -9.64 22.89 -0.80
C GLN A 131 -8.65 24.07 -0.88
N ARG A 132 -7.41 23.81 -0.51
CA ARG A 132 -6.25 24.69 -0.73
C ARG A 132 -5.23 24.00 -1.63
N ARG A 133 -4.40 24.80 -2.32
CA ARG A 133 -3.29 24.29 -3.13
C ARG A 133 -2.02 24.22 -2.29
N TYR A 134 -1.25 23.15 -2.48
CA TYR A 134 0.07 23.05 -1.87
C TYR A 134 0.98 24.18 -2.36
N GLN A 135 1.79 24.71 -1.45
CA GLN A 135 2.81 25.69 -1.74
C GLN A 135 4.12 25.17 -1.17
N SER A 136 5.05 24.82 -2.07
CA SER A 136 6.39 24.42 -1.68
C SER A 136 7.03 25.54 -0.86
N SER A 137 7.67 25.18 0.24
CA SER A 137 8.47 26.11 1.03
C SER A 137 9.94 26.09 0.59
N GLY A 138 10.32 25.12 -0.23
CA GLY A 138 11.69 24.89 -0.69
C GLY A 138 12.64 24.50 0.45
N GLY A 139 13.89 24.24 0.12
CA GLY A 139 14.91 23.82 1.09
C GLY A 139 15.01 22.30 1.25
N ARG A 140 16.02 21.87 2.01
CA ARG A 140 16.39 20.46 2.15
C ARG A 140 15.36 19.71 3.01
N ILE A 141 14.98 18.53 2.54
CA ILE A 141 14.19 17.54 3.29
C ILE A 141 15.13 16.45 3.84
N PRO A 142 14.74 15.72 4.91
CA PRO A 142 15.48 14.57 5.39
C PRO A 142 15.64 13.49 4.31
N ASP A 143 16.69 12.69 4.40
CA ASP A 143 16.87 11.57 3.45
C ASP A 143 15.89 10.42 3.76
N GLU A 144 15.39 10.34 5.00
CA GLU A 144 14.38 9.36 5.43
C GLU A 144 13.37 10.02 6.39
N VAL A 145 12.12 9.58 6.29
CA VAL A 145 11.01 9.96 7.18
C VAL A 145 10.29 8.69 7.60
N ASP A 146 10.08 8.50 8.90
CA ASP A 146 9.29 7.37 9.41
C ASP A 146 8.46 7.78 10.64
N TYR A 147 7.20 8.13 10.41
CA TYR A 147 6.30 8.56 11.48
C TYR A 147 5.88 7.44 12.43
N ARG A 148 6.17 6.17 12.13
CA ARG A 148 5.96 5.05 13.05
C ARG A 148 6.84 5.16 14.30
N ASN A 149 7.99 5.83 14.17
CA ASN A 149 8.95 6.04 15.25
C ASN A 149 8.87 7.46 15.85
N SER A 150 7.79 8.20 15.56
CA SER A 150 7.61 9.56 16.08
C SER A 150 7.54 9.58 17.61
N SER A 151 8.18 10.58 18.21
CA SER A 151 8.11 10.86 19.64
C SER A 151 7.88 12.36 19.87
N PRO A 152 6.71 12.78 20.39
CA PRO A 152 5.58 11.93 20.78
C PRO A 152 4.95 11.21 19.58
N ALA A 153 4.24 10.11 19.85
CA ALA A 153 3.55 9.36 18.81
C ALA A 153 2.44 10.19 18.18
N ILE A 154 2.40 10.21 16.85
CA ILE A 154 1.32 10.85 16.08
C ILE A 154 0.43 9.85 15.35
N LEU A 155 0.81 8.57 15.30
CA LEU A 155 0.04 7.51 14.65
C LEU A 155 -0.70 6.68 15.70
N THR A 156 -2.01 6.48 15.49
CA THR A 156 -2.80 5.48 16.23
C THR A 156 -2.42 4.04 15.83
N ALA A 157 -3.02 3.02 16.46
CA ALA A 157 -2.83 1.63 16.06
C ALA A 157 -3.53 1.31 14.72
N VAL A 158 -2.90 0.47 13.88
CA VAL A 158 -3.46 -0.03 12.61
C VAL A 158 -4.87 -0.58 12.82
N LYS A 159 -5.78 -0.19 11.92
CA LYS A 159 -7.21 -0.49 11.98
C LYS A 159 -7.60 -1.63 11.04
N ASP A 160 -8.87 -2.04 11.13
CA ASP A 160 -9.46 -3.08 10.28
C ASP A 160 -10.85 -2.63 9.80
N GLN A 161 -10.96 -2.33 8.51
CA GLN A 161 -12.21 -1.95 7.86
C GLN A 161 -13.17 -3.15 7.65
N GLY A 162 -12.74 -4.37 7.96
CA GLY A 162 -13.50 -5.59 7.75
C GLY A 162 -13.89 -5.78 6.29
N ARG A 163 -15.18 -5.99 6.01
CA ARG A 163 -15.73 -6.23 4.66
C ARG A 163 -16.31 -4.98 3.99
N CYS A 164 -16.06 -3.81 4.55
CA CYS A 164 -16.63 -2.55 4.08
C CYS A 164 -15.61 -1.79 3.25
N GLY A 165 -15.99 -1.33 2.06
CA GLY A 165 -15.21 -0.42 1.22
C GLY A 165 -15.17 1.01 1.77
N SER A 166 -14.76 1.14 3.04
CA SER A 166 -14.67 2.38 3.82
C SER A 166 -13.22 2.83 4.01
N CYS A 167 -12.31 2.43 3.13
CA CYS A 167 -10.91 2.83 3.14
C CYS A 167 -10.74 4.35 3.18
N TRP A 168 -11.56 5.08 2.42
CA TRP A 168 -11.62 6.55 2.43
C TRP A 168 -11.89 7.13 3.82
N ALA A 169 -12.77 6.50 4.61
CA ALA A 169 -13.11 6.94 5.96
C ALA A 169 -11.99 6.57 6.96
N HIS A 170 -11.37 5.40 6.79
CA HIS A 170 -10.25 4.96 7.62
C HIS A 170 -9.02 5.83 7.38
N GLY A 171 -8.59 5.95 6.12
CA GLY A 171 -7.46 6.78 5.71
C GLY A 171 -7.65 8.24 6.11
N ALA A 172 -8.84 8.82 5.89
CA ALA A 172 -9.11 10.19 6.32
C ALA A 172 -9.11 10.35 7.85
N ALA A 173 -9.66 9.39 8.60
CA ALA A 173 -9.64 9.44 10.06
C ALA A 173 -8.22 9.32 10.61
N GLU A 174 -7.42 8.34 10.16
CA GLU A 174 -6.01 8.17 10.55
C GLU A 174 -5.17 9.41 10.21
N GLU A 175 -5.48 10.04 9.08
CA GLU A 175 -4.84 11.27 8.67
C GLU A 175 -5.21 12.46 9.58
N MET A 176 -6.51 12.66 9.87
CA MET A 176 -6.96 13.69 10.81
C MET A 176 -6.41 13.48 12.22
N GLU A 177 -6.29 12.23 12.69
CA GLU A 177 -5.68 11.89 13.97
C GLU A 177 -4.22 12.36 14.03
N SER A 178 -3.47 12.11 12.96
CA SER A 178 -2.05 12.44 12.87
C SER A 178 -1.84 13.95 12.86
N HIS A 179 -2.58 14.68 12.03
CA HIS A 179 -2.49 16.14 11.98
C HIS A 179 -3.03 16.82 13.24
N PHE A 180 -4.03 16.23 13.90
CA PHE A 180 -4.51 16.73 15.20
C PHE A 180 -3.44 16.55 16.29
N ALA A 181 -2.73 15.42 16.29
CA ALA A 181 -1.62 15.17 17.20
C ALA A 181 -0.44 16.12 16.95
N ILE A 182 -0.10 16.39 15.68
CA ILE A 182 0.91 17.39 15.31
C ILE A 182 0.53 18.79 15.81
N LEU A 183 -0.74 19.19 15.65
CA LEU A 183 -1.23 20.51 16.04
C LEU A 183 -1.29 20.68 17.57
N THR A 184 -1.78 19.68 18.30
CA THR A 184 -2.19 19.83 19.70
C THR A 184 -1.31 19.09 20.70
N GLY A 185 -0.46 18.18 20.23
CA GLY A 185 0.28 17.22 21.07
C GLY A 185 -0.60 16.13 21.68
N ARG A 186 -1.88 16.01 21.29
CA ARG A 186 -2.83 15.01 21.79
C ARG A 186 -3.23 14.05 20.67
N LEU A 187 -3.10 12.75 20.92
CA LEU A 187 -3.51 11.72 19.97
C LEU A 187 -4.87 11.14 20.37
N HIS A 188 -5.87 11.33 19.52
CA HIS A 188 -7.20 10.72 19.65
C HIS A 188 -7.37 9.60 18.63
N VAL A 189 -8.34 8.72 18.88
CA VAL A 189 -8.84 7.78 17.87
C VAL A 189 -10.21 8.29 17.42
N LEU A 190 -10.32 8.73 16.18
CA LEU A 190 -11.50 9.34 15.57
C LEU A 190 -12.45 8.28 15.01
N SER A 191 -13.74 8.62 14.95
CA SER A 191 -14.79 7.70 14.47
C SER A 191 -14.82 7.61 12.94
N GLN A 192 -14.32 6.49 12.42
CA GLN A 192 -14.50 6.09 11.02
C GLN A 192 -15.98 5.80 10.73
N GLN A 193 -16.74 5.36 11.74
CA GLN A 193 -18.17 5.09 11.60
C GLN A 193 -18.95 6.36 11.31
N GLN A 194 -18.66 7.45 12.02
CA GLN A 194 -19.32 8.74 11.79
C GLN A 194 -19.11 9.17 10.33
N LEU A 195 -17.88 9.09 9.82
CA LEU A 195 -17.60 9.38 8.41
C LEU A 195 -18.39 8.43 7.50
N THR A 196 -18.26 7.12 7.71
CA THR A 196 -18.88 6.08 6.88
C THR A 196 -20.40 6.26 6.80
N SER A 197 -21.08 6.53 7.91
CA SER A 197 -22.54 6.64 7.94
C SER A 197 -23.07 8.01 7.53
N CYS A 198 -22.31 9.09 7.79
CA CYS A 198 -22.86 10.45 7.73
C CYS A 198 -22.25 11.36 6.66
N ALA A 199 -21.05 11.08 6.13
CA ALA A 199 -20.44 11.99 5.16
C ALA A 199 -21.18 11.91 3.81
N PRO A 200 -21.65 13.05 3.26
CA PRO A 200 -22.38 13.06 2.00
C PRO A 200 -21.43 12.81 0.82
N ASN A 201 -21.82 11.93 -0.11
CA ASN A 201 -21.14 11.74 -1.40
C ASN A 201 -22.10 11.83 -2.60
N PRO A 202 -22.72 12.99 -2.82
CA PRO A 202 -23.79 13.12 -3.81
C PRO A 202 -23.31 13.11 -5.26
N LYS A 203 -22.07 13.55 -5.52
CA LYS A 203 -21.47 13.48 -6.86
C LYS A 203 -20.82 12.12 -7.15
N LYS A 204 -21.00 11.15 -6.24
CA LYS A 204 -20.43 9.81 -6.30
C LYS A 204 -18.93 9.80 -6.61
N CYS A 205 -18.18 10.68 -5.95
CA CYS A 205 -16.74 10.76 -6.12
C CYS A 205 -16.09 9.53 -5.51
N GLY A 206 -15.44 8.70 -6.31
CA GLY A 206 -14.80 7.46 -5.86
C GLY A 206 -15.76 6.36 -5.38
N GLY A 207 -17.04 6.41 -5.78
CA GLY A 207 -18.08 5.51 -5.30
C GLY A 207 -19.30 6.24 -4.74
N THR A 208 -20.23 5.55 -4.07
CA THR A 208 -21.51 6.13 -3.62
C THR A 208 -21.56 6.54 -2.15
N GLY A 209 -20.44 6.46 -1.43
CA GLY A 209 -20.35 6.69 0.01
C GLY A 209 -20.52 5.43 0.85
N GLY A 210 -20.28 5.56 2.15
CA GLY A 210 -20.34 4.44 3.10
C GLY A 210 -19.38 3.31 2.77
N CYS A 211 -19.88 2.07 2.78
CA CYS A 211 -19.11 0.88 2.38
C CYS A 211 -18.87 0.73 0.88
N TYR A 212 -19.28 1.72 0.10
CA TYR A 212 -19.23 1.71 -1.37
C TYR A 212 -18.39 2.86 -1.90
N GLY A 213 -17.31 3.20 -1.21
CA GLY A 213 -16.27 4.09 -1.74
C GLY A 213 -16.61 5.57 -1.66
N SER A 214 -15.58 6.38 -1.44
CA SER A 214 -15.62 7.83 -1.44
C SER A 214 -14.17 8.33 -1.49
N THR A 215 -13.94 9.62 -1.24
CA THR A 215 -12.61 10.21 -1.17
C THR A 215 -12.30 10.73 0.23
N ALA A 216 -11.00 10.79 0.58
CA ALA A 216 -10.57 11.43 1.82
C ALA A 216 -10.95 12.93 1.85
N ASP A 217 -10.92 13.59 0.70
CA ASP A 217 -11.31 15.00 0.55
C ASP A 217 -12.76 15.25 1.02
N LEU A 218 -13.70 14.36 0.68
CA LEU A 218 -15.09 14.45 1.16
C LEU A 218 -15.22 14.21 2.66
N ALA A 219 -14.40 13.33 3.23
CA ALA A 219 -14.33 13.18 4.69
C ALA A 219 -13.82 14.46 5.36
N TYR A 220 -12.83 15.14 4.78
CA TYR A 220 -12.33 16.42 5.28
C TYR A 220 -13.38 17.55 5.18
N GLU A 221 -14.11 17.63 4.07
CA GLU A 221 -15.24 18.57 3.94
C GLU A 221 -16.30 18.33 5.03
N TYR A 222 -16.66 17.07 5.26
CA TYR A 222 -17.61 16.70 6.32
C TYR A 222 -17.07 17.09 7.71
N ALA A 223 -15.81 16.74 8.00
CA ALA A 223 -15.21 16.95 9.32
C ALA A 223 -15.03 18.43 9.72
N LYS A 224 -15.33 19.38 8.83
CA LYS A 224 -15.49 20.81 9.18
C LYS A 224 -16.53 21.03 10.27
N GLN A 225 -17.63 20.27 10.24
CA GLN A 225 -18.66 20.37 11.25
C GLN A 225 -18.25 19.73 12.58
N GLY A 226 -17.19 18.92 12.57
CA GLY A 226 -16.68 18.18 13.72
C GLY A 226 -16.80 16.67 13.55
N ILE A 227 -15.80 15.98 14.07
CA ILE A 227 -15.72 14.54 14.17
C ILE A 227 -15.49 14.12 15.63
N THR A 228 -16.16 13.06 16.05
CA THR A 228 -16.06 12.49 17.40
C THR A 228 -15.02 11.38 17.48
N SER A 229 -14.82 10.84 18.67
CA SER A 229 -13.93 9.68 18.89
C SER A 229 -14.62 8.36 18.57
N GLU A 230 -13.83 7.35 18.20
CA GLU A 230 -14.31 5.98 17.98
C GLU A 230 -14.98 5.39 19.24
N TRP A 231 -14.58 5.83 20.43
CA TRP A 231 -15.20 5.39 21.68
C TRP A 231 -16.66 5.84 21.81
N VAL A 232 -17.00 7.02 21.27
CA VAL A 232 -18.37 7.55 21.31
C VAL A 232 -19.21 6.96 20.18
N TYR A 233 -18.65 6.88 18.97
CA TYR A 233 -19.33 6.30 17.80
C TYR A 233 -18.47 5.18 17.21
N SER A 234 -18.64 3.98 17.75
CA SER A 234 -17.81 2.82 17.43
C SER A 234 -18.03 2.27 16.02
N TYR A 235 -16.98 1.67 15.47
CA TYR A 235 -17.02 1.04 14.15
C TYR A 235 -17.87 -0.24 14.16
N THR A 236 -18.94 -0.19 13.37
CA THR A 236 -19.95 -1.25 13.18
C THR A 236 -20.04 -1.73 11.73
N SER A 237 -19.49 -0.96 10.79
CA SER A 237 -19.54 -1.27 9.36
C SER A 237 -18.65 -2.42 8.92
N TYR A 238 -17.82 -2.99 9.80
CA TYR A 238 -16.90 -4.10 9.50
C TYR A 238 -17.55 -5.34 8.84
N ARG A 239 -18.89 -5.47 8.89
CA ARG A 239 -19.66 -6.52 8.20
C ARG A 239 -19.99 -6.22 6.73
N GLY A 240 -19.61 -5.05 6.22
CA GLY A 240 -19.93 -4.58 4.87
C GLY A 240 -21.22 -3.76 4.78
N GLU A 241 -21.74 -3.27 5.91
CA GLU A 241 -22.97 -2.48 5.98
C GLU A 241 -22.67 -1.04 6.43
N THR A 242 -23.09 -0.03 5.66
CA THR A 242 -22.82 1.39 5.96
C THR A 242 -23.37 1.84 7.31
N GLY A 243 -24.48 1.25 7.76
CA GLY A 243 -25.21 1.69 8.95
C GLY A 243 -25.90 3.04 8.77
N ASP A 244 -26.81 3.36 9.68
CA ASP A 244 -27.52 4.63 9.69
C ASP A 244 -26.68 5.75 10.32
N CYS A 245 -26.76 6.95 9.76
CA CYS A 245 -26.18 8.13 10.39
C CYS A 245 -26.95 8.45 11.68
N ARG A 246 -26.26 8.36 12.82
CA ARG A 246 -26.83 8.83 14.08
C ARG A 246 -26.74 10.34 14.10
N ASN A 247 -27.89 11.01 14.10
CA ASN A 247 -27.99 12.47 14.28
C ASN A 247 -27.67 12.82 15.73
N GLU A 248 -26.40 12.66 16.10
CA GLU A 248 -25.89 13.04 17.41
C GLU A 248 -25.56 14.54 17.42
N LEU A 249 -26.58 15.39 17.29
CA LEU A 249 -26.41 16.80 17.67
C LEU A 249 -25.97 16.95 19.15
N ASP A 250 -26.02 15.86 19.92
CA ASP A 250 -25.54 15.75 21.29
C ASP A 250 -24.12 15.16 21.43
N VAL A 251 -23.44 14.76 20.35
CA VAL A 251 -22.06 14.23 20.46
C VAL A 251 -21.03 15.32 20.27
N ILE A 252 -20.19 15.46 21.30
CA ILE A 252 -19.11 16.43 21.37
C ILE A 252 -18.07 16.08 20.30
N ALA A 253 -17.87 16.99 19.36
CA ALA A 253 -16.75 16.92 18.41
C ALA A 253 -15.42 17.01 19.17
N VAL A 254 -14.48 16.10 18.85
CA VAL A 254 -13.14 16.09 19.44
C VAL A 254 -12.11 16.76 18.54
N ALA A 255 -12.37 16.79 17.22
CA ALA A 255 -11.54 17.43 16.22
C ALA A 255 -12.39 18.05 15.11
N GLN A 256 -11.83 19.04 14.43
CA GLN A 256 -12.44 19.73 13.30
C GLN A 256 -11.40 19.98 12.21
N VAL A 257 -11.83 19.90 10.96
CA VAL A 257 -11.00 20.25 9.80
C VAL A 257 -11.28 21.70 9.40
N GLN A 258 -10.24 22.53 9.42
CA GLN A 258 -10.32 23.91 8.93
C GLN A 258 -10.35 23.95 7.40
N SER A 259 -9.53 23.11 6.77
CA SER A 259 -9.34 23.02 5.33
C SER A 259 -8.54 21.76 4.98
N TYR A 260 -8.34 21.45 3.69
CA TYR A 260 -7.35 20.45 3.28
C TYR A 260 -6.52 20.96 2.11
N VAL A 261 -5.34 20.38 1.92
CA VAL A 261 -4.37 20.78 0.91
C VAL A 261 -4.24 19.66 -0.11
N LYS A 262 -4.38 19.99 -1.40
CA LYS A 262 -4.06 19.09 -2.51
C LYS A 262 -2.64 19.34 -2.99
N ILE A 263 -1.87 18.27 -3.10
CA ILE A 263 -0.53 18.26 -3.70
C ILE A 263 -0.69 18.10 -5.22
N PRO A 264 0.15 18.76 -6.04
CA PRO A 264 0.13 18.54 -7.48
C PRO A 264 0.28 17.06 -7.83
N SER A 265 -0.64 16.51 -8.63
CA SER A 265 -0.56 15.12 -9.05
C SER A 265 0.72 14.83 -9.81
N ASN A 266 1.27 13.63 -9.60
CA ASN A 266 2.48 13.11 -10.25
C ASN A 266 3.77 13.88 -9.93
N ASP A 267 3.76 14.72 -8.88
CA ASP A 267 4.92 15.46 -8.41
C ASP A 267 5.54 14.77 -7.19
N GLN A 268 6.51 13.90 -7.44
CA GLN A 268 7.18 13.12 -6.39
C GLN A 268 7.88 14.04 -5.37
N ASP A 269 8.56 15.09 -5.84
CA ASP A 269 9.30 16.00 -4.96
C ASP A 269 8.35 16.75 -4.04
N ALA A 270 7.19 17.21 -4.55
CA ALA A 270 6.17 17.85 -3.73
C ALA A 270 5.54 16.88 -2.71
N VAL A 271 5.33 15.61 -3.08
CA VAL A 271 4.86 14.57 -2.13
C VAL A 271 5.89 14.33 -1.02
N MET A 272 7.17 14.18 -1.36
CA MET A 272 8.23 14.01 -0.37
C MET A 272 8.37 15.23 0.54
N GLU A 273 8.29 16.44 -0.03
CA GLU A 273 8.39 17.69 0.73
C GLU A 273 7.21 17.86 1.69
N ALA A 274 5.99 17.68 1.20
CA ALA A 274 4.79 17.78 2.03
C ALA A 274 4.83 16.74 3.16
N LEU A 275 5.19 15.49 2.85
CA LEU A 275 5.30 14.44 3.84
C LEU A 275 6.32 14.79 4.93
N ALA A 276 7.50 15.28 4.55
CA ALA A 276 8.57 15.60 5.49
C ALA A 276 8.26 16.81 6.37
N LYS A 277 7.53 17.80 5.85
CA LYS A 277 7.33 19.10 6.52
C LYS A 277 5.97 19.27 7.17
N ASN A 278 4.94 18.59 6.66
CA ASN A 278 3.57 18.76 7.11
C ASN A 278 3.06 17.56 7.91
N GLY A 279 3.66 16.37 7.77
CA GLY A 279 3.19 15.15 8.41
C GLY A 279 2.78 14.11 7.38
N PRO A 280 2.16 13.00 7.84
CA PRO A 280 1.55 12.00 6.96
C PRO A 280 0.65 12.60 5.88
N LEU A 281 0.35 11.81 4.84
CA LEU A 281 -0.48 12.22 3.70
C LEU A 281 -1.52 11.14 3.37
N SER A 282 -2.72 11.54 2.95
CA SER A 282 -3.65 10.63 2.28
C SER A 282 -3.24 10.44 0.83
N VAL A 283 -2.99 9.19 0.43
CA VAL A 283 -2.66 8.80 -0.94
C VAL A 283 -3.69 7.82 -1.48
N ASN A 284 -3.84 7.82 -2.81
CA ASN A 284 -4.73 6.92 -3.52
C ASN A 284 -3.88 5.97 -4.37
N VAL A 285 -4.21 4.68 -4.35
CA VAL A 285 -3.40 3.62 -4.94
C VAL A 285 -4.26 2.57 -5.62
N ASP A 286 -3.66 1.81 -6.53
CA ASP A 286 -4.17 0.53 -7.00
C ASP A 286 -3.77 -0.58 -6.03
N ALA A 287 -4.73 -1.04 -5.23
CA ALA A 287 -4.52 -2.11 -4.25
C ALA A 287 -4.92 -3.50 -4.78
N THR A 288 -5.16 -3.66 -6.09
CA THR A 288 -5.68 -4.91 -6.70
C THR A 288 -4.81 -6.12 -6.38
N TYR A 289 -3.50 -5.94 -6.29
CA TYR A 289 -2.52 -7.01 -6.10
C TYR A 289 -1.95 -7.11 -4.67
N TRP A 290 -2.50 -6.36 -3.73
CA TRP A 290 -1.93 -6.19 -2.39
C TRP A 290 -2.36 -7.26 -1.38
N SER A 291 -3.46 -7.95 -1.64
CA SER A 291 -4.14 -8.81 -0.65
C SER A 291 -3.24 -9.86 0.00
N ALA A 292 -2.25 -10.40 -0.72
CA ALA A 292 -1.34 -11.41 -0.22
C ALA A 292 0.04 -10.87 0.23
N TYR A 293 0.28 -9.55 0.19
CA TYR A 293 1.55 -8.97 0.63
C TYR A 293 1.81 -9.27 2.12
N ALA A 294 3.03 -9.70 2.43
CA ALA A 294 3.47 -10.00 3.79
C ALA A 294 4.74 -9.25 4.22
N GLY A 295 5.57 -8.81 3.29
CA GLY A 295 6.75 -8.01 3.61
C GLY A 295 7.72 -7.81 2.45
N GLY A 296 8.65 -6.89 2.61
CA GLY A 296 9.59 -6.47 1.56
C GLY A 296 9.14 -5.21 0.83
N ILE A 297 9.79 -4.88 -0.29
CA ILE A 297 9.42 -3.71 -1.09
C ILE A 297 8.47 -4.17 -2.19
N PHE A 298 7.19 -3.82 -2.09
CA PHE A 298 6.18 -4.15 -3.08
C PHE A 298 6.44 -3.40 -4.39
N ASN A 299 6.45 -4.14 -5.49
CA ASN A 299 6.62 -3.65 -6.86
C ASN A 299 5.74 -4.46 -7.85
N GLY A 300 4.56 -4.85 -7.39
CA GLY A 300 3.70 -5.83 -8.06
C GLY A 300 2.57 -5.25 -8.90
N CYS A 301 2.48 -3.92 -9.06
CA CYS A 301 1.48 -3.33 -9.94
C CYS A 301 1.88 -3.49 -11.41
N ASP A 302 0.93 -3.97 -12.23
CA ASP A 302 1.19 -4.42 -13.60
C ASP A 302 0.87 -3.32 -14.63
N TYR A 303 1.89 -2.54 -15.02
CA TYR A 303 1.78 -1.46 -16.02
C TYR A 303 1.62 -1.95 -17.47
N SER A 304 1.63 -3.27 -17.73
CA SER A 304 1.14 -3.80 -19.01
C SER A 304 -0.39 -3.74 -19.12
N LYS A 305 -1.06 -3.51 -17.99
CA LYS A 305 -2.49 -3.26 -17.87
C LYS A 305 -2.72 -1.82 -17.38
N ASN A 306 -3.97 -1.37 -17.43
CA ASN A 306 -4.33 -0.09 -16.83
C ASN A 306 -4.21 -0.18 -15.31
N ILE A 307 -3.67 0.87 -14.71
CA ILE A 307 -3.69 1.07 -13.26
C ILE A 307 -5.11 1.47 -12.87
N THR A 308 -5.64 0.97 -11.76
CA THR A 308 -6.95 1.40 -11.27
C THR A 308 -6.80 1.93 -9.85
N ILE A 309 -6.77 3.25 -9.70
CA ILE A 309 -6.81 3.87 -8.39
C ILE A 309 -8.13 3.47 -7.74
N ASN A 310 -8.07 2.72 -6.66
CA ASN A 310 -9.25 2.14 -6.02
C ASN A 310 -9.16 2.11 -4.50
N HIS A 311 -8.05 2.56 -3.90
CA HIS A 311 -7.88 2.43 -2.46
C HIS A 311 -7.22 3.66 -1.86
N VAL A 312 -7.69 4.05 -0.68
CA VAL A 312 -7.15 5.18 0.09
C VAL A 312 -6.37 4.64 1.28
N VAL A 313 -5.12 5.07 1.42
CA VAL A 313 -4.22 4.71 2.53
C VAL A 313 -3.48 5.93 3.05
N GLN A 314 -2.80 5.78 4.19
CA GLN A 314 -1.97 6.83 4.75
C GLN A 314 -0.49 6.59 4.41
N LEU A 315 0.14 7.57 3.76
CA LEU A 315 1.58 7.61 3.55
C LEU A 315 2.25 8.21 4.79
N VAL A 316 3.07 7.41 5.47
CA VAL A 316 3.67 7.75 6.78
C VAL A 316 5.20 7.85 6.75
N GLY A 317 5.81 7.72 5.57
CA GLY A 317 7.26 7.81 5.46
C GLY A 317 7.84 7.41 4.11
N TYR A 318 9.14 7.57 4.01
CA TYR A 318 10.00 7.02 2.95
C TYR A 318 11.38 6.71 3.53
N GLY A 319 12.11 5.80 2.89
CA GLY A 319 13.49 5.51 3.26
C GLY A 319 14.24 4.78 2.15
N HIS A 320 15.43 4.30 2.51
CA HIS A 320 16.33 3.58 1.61
C HIS A 320 16.71 2.20 2.19
N ASP A 321 16.51 1.14 1.41
CA ASP A 321 17.02 -0.18 1.76
C ASP A 321 18.46 -0.33 1.26
N ASN A 322 19.42 -0.19 2.17
CA ASN A 322 20.86 -0.26 1.85
C ASN A 322 21.30 -1.62 1.26
N LYS A 323 20.59 -2.72 1.53
CA LYS A 323 20.97 -4.04 1.02
C LYS A 323 20.51 -4.24 -0.41
N LEU A 324 19.29 -3.79 -0.70
CA LEU A 324 18.71 -3.83 -2.05
C LEU A 324 19.15 -2.64 -2.91
N ASN A 325 19.66 -1.57 -2.28
CA ASN A 325 19.94 -0.28 -2.89
C ASN A 325 18.70 0.27 -3.61
N LEU A 326 17.57 0.27 -2.91
CA LEU A 326 16.27 0.71 -3.43
C LEU A 326 15.56 1.63 -2.44
N ASP A 327 14.89 2.63 -2.99
CA ASP A 327 14.06 3.55 -2.24
C ASP A 327 12.64 2.99 -2.08
N TYR A 328 11.98 3.36 -0.99
CA TYR A 328 10.59 2.97 -0.76
C TYR A 328 9.78 4.05 -0.05
N TRP A 329 8.47 4.00 -0.26
CA TRP A 329 7.45 4.63 0.56
C TRP A 329 7.03 3.71 1.70
N ILE A 330 6.51 4.26 2.80
CA ILE A 330 5.93 3.51 3.92
C ILE A 330 4.45 3.85 4.00
N LEU A 331 3.60 2.87 3.73
CA LEU A 331 2.15 3.01 3.74
C LEU A 331 1.55 2.30 4.95
N ARG A 332 0.56 2.92 5.56
CA ARG A 332 -0.31 2.31 6.57
C ARG A 332 -1.66 1.98 5.93
N ASN A 333 -2.06 0.73 6.05
CA ASN A 333 -3.32 0.23 5.51
C ASN A 333 -4.35 -0.03 6.62
N SER A 334 -5.61 -0.23 6.24
CA SER A 334 -6.74 -0.52 7.13
C SER A 334 -7.25 -1.95 7.01
N TRP A 335 -6.35 -2.91 6.73
CA TRP A 335 -6.67 -4.33 6.56
C TRP A 335 -6.11 -5.19 7.70
N SER A 336 -6.24 -4.75 8.95
CA SER A 336 -5.73 -5.44 10.14
C SER A 336 -4.20 -5.44 10.28
N PRO A 337 -3.66 -5.41 11.53
CA PRO A 337 -2.24 -5.65 11.78
C PRO A 337 -1.74 -7.02 11.29
N SER A 338 -2.64 -7.98 11.04
CA SER A 338 -2.29 -9.31 10.50
C SER A 338 -1.92 -9.31 9.01
N TRP A 339 -2.15 -8.21 8.30
CA TRP A 339 -1.77 -8.05 6.90
C TRP A 339 -0.45 -7.28 6.78
N GLY A 340 0.39 -7.62 5.80
CA GLY A 340 1.65 -6.91 5.53
C GLY A 340 2.64 -6.91 6.70
N GLU A 341 3.41 -5.83 6.80
CA GLU A 341 4.40 -5.60 7.86
C GLU A 341 3.71 -4.95 9.08
N ASN A 342 2.94 -5.75 9.84
CA ASN A 342 2.09 -5.29 10.95
C ASN A 342 1.06 -4.21 10.55
N GLY A 343 0.43 -4.37 9.38
CA GLY A 343 -0.50 -3.41 8.79
C GLY A 343 0.13 -2.37 7.87
N TYR A 344 1.45 -2.39 7.73
CA TYR A 344 2.19 -1.49 6.86
C TYR A 344 2.69 -2.19 5.59
N MET A 345 2.98 -1.40 4.57
CA MET A 345 3.64 -1.84 3.33
C MET A 345 4.80 -0.92 3.01
N ARG A 346 5.93 -1.49 2.58
CA ARG A 346 6.94 -0.73 1.86
C ARG A 346 6.63 -0.83 0.38
N LEU A 347 6.43 0.31 -0.28
CA LEU A 347 6.10 0.38 -1.70
C LEU A 347 7.30 0.95 -2.46
N LEU A 348 7.65 0.38 -3.61
CA LEU A 348 8.81 0.83 -4.38
C LEU A 348 8.70 2.33 -4.73
N ARG A 349 9.77 3.08 -4.46
CA ARG A 349 9.96 4.46 -4.92
C ARG A 349 11.16 4.46 -5.87
N THR A 350 11.04 5.16 -6.99
CA THR A 350 12.10 5.28 -7.98
C THR A 350 12.35 6.75 -8.29
N ASP A 351 13.57 7.09 -8.72
CA ASP A 351 13.91 8.47 -9.12
C ASP A 351 13.01 8.94 -10.27
N LYS A 352 12.77 8.06 -11.23
CA LYS A 352 11.79 8.27 -12.30
C LYS A 352 10.58 7.39 -12.05
N ALA A 353 9.49 8.01 -11.59
CA ALA A 353 8.22 7.33 -11.38
C ALA A 353 7.72 6.66 -12.67
N GLU A 354 7.37 5.37 -12.58
CA GLU A 354 6.63 4.69 -13.64
C GLU A 354 5.18 5.20 -13.67
N CYS A 355 4.58 5.29 -14.85
CA CYS A 355 3.24 5.85 -15.02
C CYS A 355 2.40 5.00 -15.97
N GLY A 356 1.09 5.04 -15.78
CA GLY A 356 0.12 4.33 -16.61
C GLY A 356 -1.19 5.09 -16.74
N TRP A 357 -2.06 4.58 -17.61
CA TRP A 357 -3.43 5.07 -17.70
C TRP A 357 -4.27 4.41 -16.62
N ASP A 358 -5.02 5.24 -15.90
CA ASP A 358 -6.25 4.84 -15.25
C ASP A 358 -7.41 5.16 -16.19
N VAL A 359 -8.30 4.18 -16.40
CA VAL A 359 -9.48 4.30 -17.26
C VAL A 359 -10.79 4.04 -16.53
N MET A 360 -10.73 3.92 -15.21
CA MET A 360 -11.85 3.67 -14.29
C MET A 360 -11.76 4.65 -13.12
N MET A 361 -11.51 5.93 -13.41
CA MET A 361 -11.26 6.97 -12.39
C MET A 361 -12.38 7.11 -11.35
N GLN A 362 -13.62 6.74 -11.69
CA GLN A 362 -14.77 6.75 -10.79
C GLN A 362 -14.72 5.66 -9.71
N ASP A 363 -13.89 4.63 -9.89
CA ASP A 363 -13.61 3.62 -8.86
C ASP A 363 -12.67 4.19 -7.78
N GLY A 364 -11.97 5.29 -8.07
CA GLY A 364 -10.97 5.91 -7.21
C GLY A 364 -11.36 7.28 -6.70
N THR A 365 -11.05 8.33 -7.46
CA THR A 365 -11.14 9.71 -6.98
C THR A 365 -12.12 10.59 -7.75
N ALA A 366 -12.48 10.19 -8.97
CA ALA A 366 -13.32 11.00 -9.83
C ALA A 366 -14.80 10.88 -9.45
N CYS A 367 -15.51 12.00 -9.62
CA CYS A 367 -16.95 12.09 -9.51
C CYS A 367 -17.66 11.59 -10.78
N GLU A 368 -18.98 11.40 -10.71
CA GLU A 368 -19.82 10.91 -11.81
C GLU A 368 -19.71 11.77 -13.09
N ASP A 369 -19.51 13.08 -12.93
CA ASP A 369 -19.39 14.04 -14.04
C ASP A 369 -17.92 14.36 -14.44
N ASP A 370 -16.94 13.76 -13.75
CA ASP A 370 -15.52 13.96 -14.05
C ASP A 370 -15.05 13.05 -15.19
N PRO A 371 -13.94 13.38 -15.87
CA PRO A 371 -13.32 12.48 -16.85
C PRO A 371 -13.04 11.08 -16.26
N SER A 372 -13.33 10.03 -17.02
CA SER A 372 -13.12 8.65 -16.61
C SER A 372 -11.68 8.15 -16.76
N VAL A 373 -10.79 8.98 -17.32
CA VAL A 373 -9.40 8.60 -17.59
C VAL A 373 -8.43 9.61 -16.97
N ALA A 374 -7.32 9.12 -16.40
CA ALA A 374 -6.22 9.96 -15.94
C ALA A 374 -4.86 9.28 -16.16
N TRP A 375 -3.81 10.11 -16.24
CA TRP A 375 -2.43 9.64 -16.23
C TRP A 375 -1.91 9.65 -14.80
N VAL A 376 -1.56 8.48 -14.26
CA VAL A 376 -1.18 8.29 -12.86
C VAL A 376 0.26 7.76 -12.77
N CYS A 377 1.04 8.27 -11.82
CA CYS A 377 2.46 7.98 -11.68
C CYS A 377 2.85 7.48 -10.28
N GLY A 378 4.03 6.86 -10.21
CA GLY A 378 4.56 6.18 -9.02
C GLY A 378 3.98 4.78 -8.92
N GLU A 379 4.70 3.84 -8.31
CA GLU A 379 4.24 2.45 -8.14
C GLU A 379 2.77 2.42 -7.64
N CYS A 380 1.93 1.64 -8.30
CA CYS A 380 0.48 1.57 -8.03
C CYS A 380 -0.25 2.93 -8.08
N GLY A 381 0.29 3.92 -8.80
CA GLY A 381 -0.28 5.26 -9.00
C GLY A 381 -0.23 6.17 -7.77
N ILE A 382 0.59 5.86 -6.76
CA ILE A 382 0.64 6.54 -5.45
C ILE A 382 0.79 8.07 -5.49
N LEU A 383 1.37 8.64 -6.55
CA LEU A 383 1.60 10.09 -6.67
C LEU A 383 0.37 10.85 -7.18
N PHE A 384 -0.75 10.16 -7.42
CA PHE A 384 -1.95 10.78 -7.94
C PHE A 384 -2.91 11.23 -6.82
N ASP A 385 -3.36 12.49 -6.92
CA ASP A 385 -4.44 13.06 -6.11
C ASP A 385 -4.21 13.06 -4.58
N THR A 386 -2.94 13.16 -4.16
CA THR A 386 -2.53 13.20 -2.74
C THR A 386 -3.05 14.44 -2.00
N SER A 387 -3.46 14.26 -0.74
CA SER A 387 -3.98 15.34 0.08
C SER A 387 -3.66 15.19 1.57
N PHE A 388 -3.77 16.28 2.33
CA PHE A 388 -3.71 16.25 3.79
C PHE A 388 -4.63 17.32 4.41
N PRO A 389 -5.25 17.05 5.58
CA PRO A 389 -6.11 18.00 6.28
C PRO A 389 -5.27 19.04 7.02
N VAL A 390 -5.89 20.18 7.31
CA VAL A 390 -5.40 21.15 8.28
C VAL A 390 -6.45 21.28 9.38
N MET A 391 -6.07 20.85 10.57
CA MET A 391 -6.94 20.82 11.75
C MET A 391 -7.09 22.21 12.38
N SER A 392 -8.15 22.43 13.14
CA SER A 392 -8.41 23.67 13.91
C SER A 392 -8.43 23.47 15.41
#